data_AF-A0A9D0XL81-F1
#
_entry.id   AF-A0A9D0XL81-F1
#
_cell.length_a   1.000
_cell.length_b   1.000
_cell.length_c   1.000
_cell.angle_alpha   90.00
_cell.angle_beta   90.00
_cell.angle_gamma   90.00
#
_symmetry.space_group_name_H-M   'P 1'
#
loop_
_entity.id
_entity.type
_entity.pdbx_description
1 polymer ?
#
loop_
_entity_poly.entity_id
_entity_poly.type
_entity_poly.pdbx_seq_one_letter_code
_entity_poly.pdbx_strand_id
1 'polypeptide(L)'
;LKNKDLDIVIKAILRTTEGAFQHYVQIRERPLARFLKMDVEKLVETIQRLHQAGILHYIPKKDAPQIVFLQDRVDISNLTIDRQLYNFRKNRQQERVKKMIAYAEEPICRQRQLLAYFGEHRSQDCGHCDICLGRNKVELSPEEFQGYKEKIQKLLHDKSMTVKELCTHFAPRREKKVLRAIDFLTDEGFIEKEKDILHWKDKE
;
A
#
# COMPACT_ATOMS: atom_id res chain seq x y z
N LEU A 1 -0.63 -23.48 -66.68
CA LEU A 1 -0.14 -23.72 -65.30
C LEU A 1 -0.61 -25.11 -64.85
N LYS A 2 0.31 -25.99 -64.42
CA LYS A 2 0.13 -27.45 -64.31
C LYS A 2 -0.83 -27.95 -63.20
N ASN A 3 -1.43 -27.08 -62.38
CA ASN A 3 -2.34 -27.47 -61.30
C ASN A 3 -3.53 -26.50 -61.23
N LYS A 4 -4.74 -26.99 -61.54
CA LYS A 4 -5.97 -26.17 -61.57
C LYS A 4 -6.34 -25.62 -60.20
N ASP A 5 -6.14 -26.39 -59.13
CA ASP A 5 -6.53 -25.99 -57.77
C ASP A 5 -5.72 -24.80 -57.25
N LEU A 6 -4.45 -24.70 -57.63
CA LEU A 6 -3.56 -23.59 -57.26
C LEU A 6 -3.95 -22.28 -57.96
N ASP A 7 -4.35 -22.36 -59.23
CA ASP A 7 -4.75 -21.21 -60.04
C ASP A 7 -6.04 -20.55 -59.52
N ILE A 8 -6.97 -21.35 -59.01
CA ILE A 8 -8.22 -20.85 -58.42
C ILE A 8 -7.93 -20.02 -57.16
N VAL A 9 -7.02 -20.48 -56.29
CA VAL A 9 -6.65 -19.74 -55.06
C VAL A 9 -5.95 -18.43 -55.40
N ILE A 10 -5.00 -18.45 -56.33
CA ILE A 10 -4.30 -17.23 -56.76
C ILE A 10 -5.30 -16.21 -57.33
N LYS A 11 -6.18 -16.63 -58.25
CA LYS A 11 -7.20 -15.74 -58.82
C LYS A 11 -8.17 -15.20 -57.77
N ALA A 12 -8.55 -16.01 -56.79
CA ALA A 12 -9.42 -15.57 -55.71
C ALA A 12 -8.74 -14.52 -54.81
N ILE A 13 -7.46 -14.70 -54.48
CA ILE A 13 -6.67 -13.70 -53.75
C ILE A 13 -6.63 -12.40 -54.57
N LEU A 14 -6.24 -12.46 -55.84
CA LEU A 14 -6.14 -11.27 -56.70
C LEU A 14 -7.48 -10.55 -56.93
N ARG A 15 -8.60 -11.27 -56.88
CA ARG A 15 -9.93 -10.69 -57.04
C ARG A 15 -10.48 -10.07 -55.75
N THR A 16 -10.03 -10.55 -54.60
CA THR A 16 -10.57 -10.15 -53.29
C THR A 16 -9.68 -9.12 -52.60
N THR A 17 -8.37 -9.14 -52.88
CA THR A 17 -7.39 -8.24 -52.29
C THR A 17 -6.77 -7.34 -53.33
N GLU A 18 -6.98 -6.04 -53.18
CA GLU A 18 -6.27 -5.02 -53.93
C GLU A 18 -4.83 -4.91 -53.41
N GLY A 19 -3.86 -4.62 -54.29
CA GLY A 19 -2.46 -4.36 -53.89
C GLY A 19 -1.63 -5.58 -53.46
N ALA A 20 -2.17 -6.80 -53.51
CA ALA A 20 -1.47 -8.02 -53.08
C ALA A 20 -0.15 -8.34 -53.82
N PHE A 21 0.05 -7.76 -55.01
CA PHE A 21 1.31 -7.85 -55.76
C PHE A 21 2.39 -6.85 -55.31
N GLN A 22 2.00 -5.76 -54.63
CA GLN A 22 2.90 -4.66 -54.31
C GLN A 22 3.31 -4.63 -52.83
N HIS A 23 2.44 -5.08 -51.93
CA HIS A 23 2.68 -5.04 -50.49
C HIS A 23 1.92 -6.16 -49.76
N TYR A 24 2.30 -6.40 -48.50
CA TYR A 24 1.62 -7.37 -47.64
C TYR A 24 0.16 -6.95 -47.40
N VAL A 25 -0.76 -7.87 -47.70
CA VAL A 25 -2.19 -7.69 -47.49
C VAL A 25 -2.68 -8.64 -46.40
N GLN A 26 -3.59 -8.15 -45.56
CA GLN A 26 -4.24 -8.96 -44.54
C GLN A 26 -5.32 -9.83 -45.18
N ILE A 27 -5.10 -11.14 -45.28
CA ILE A 27 -6.07 -12.09 -45.82
C ILE A 27 -6.81 -12.74 -44.65
N ARG A 28 -8.14 -12.72 -44.70
CA ARG A 28 -8.97 -13.50 -43.78
C ARG A 28 -9.24 -14.88 -44.41
N GLU A 29 -8.64 -15.92 -43.85
CA GLU A 29 -8.73 -17.30 -44.37
C GLU A 29 -10.16 -17.84 -44.41
N ARG A 30 -10.96 -17.61 -43.36
CA ARG A 30 -12.34 -18.13 -43.28
C ARG A 30 -13.28 -17.59 -44.39
N PRO A 31 -13.37 -16.27 -44.63
CA PRO A 31 -14.12 -15.74 -45.77
C PRO A 31 -13.62 -16.26 -47.12
N LEU A 32 -12.30 -16.38 -47.30
CA LEU A 32 -11.73 -16.84 -48.56
C LEU A 32 -12.06 -18.31 -48.82
N ALA A 33 -11.99 -19.17 -47.79
CA ALA A 33 -12.39 -20.57 -47.87
C ALA A 33 -13.87 -20.73 -48.24
N ARG A 34 -14.75 -19.90 -47.64
CA ARG A 34 -16.18 -19.85 -47.98
C ARG A 34 -16.42 -19.46 -49.44
N PHE A 35 -15.72 -18.45 -49.93
CA PHE A 35 -15.83 -18.01 -51.34
C PHE A 35 -15.40 -19.11 -52.31
N LEU A 36 -14.35 -19.85 -51.95
CA LEU A 36 -13.79 -20.96 -52.74
C LEU A 36 -14.53 -22.29 -52.56
N LYS A 37 -15.54 -22.35 -51.67
CA LYS A 37 -16.25 -23.58 -51.27
C LYS A 37 -15.28 -24.71 -50.89
N MET A 38 -14.23 -24.37 -50.15
CA MET A 38 -13.21 -25.32 -49.70
C MET A 38 -13.04 -25.26 -48.19
N ASP A 39 -12.49 -26.33 -47.62
CA ASP A 39 -12.15 -26.36 -46.20
C ASP A 39 -10.99 -25.37 -45.90
N VAL A 40 -11.02 -24.76 -44.71
CA VAL A 40 -10.00 -23.79 -44.28
C VAL A 40 -8.64 -24.46 -44.17
N GLU A 41 -8.57 -25.68 -43.65
CA GLU A 41 -7.31 -26.43 -43.52
C GLU A 41 -6.70 -26.70 -44.89
N LYS A 42 -7.54 -27.14 -45.84
CA LYS A 42 -7.11 -27.38 -47.23
C LYS A 42 -6.65 -26.11 -47.92
N LEU A 43 -7.30 -24.97 -47.66
CA LEU A 43 -6.87 -23.67 -48.17
C LEU A 43 -5.49 -23.29 -47.62
N VAL A 44 -5.28 -23.41 -46.30
CA VAL A 44 -4.01 -23.08 -45.65
C VAL A 44 -2.88 -23.97 -46.18
N GLU A 45 -3.11 -25.28 -46.32
CA GLU A 45 -2.14 -26.20 -46.92
C GLU A 45 -1.79 -25.80 -48.36
N THR A 46 -2.81 -25.41 -49.15
CA THR A 46 -2.61 -24.97 -50.54
C THR A 46 -1.79 -23.69 -50.62
N ILE A 47 -2.06 -22.71 -49.75
CA ILE A 47 -1.31 -21.46 -49.66
C ILE A 47 0.13 -21.73 -49.19
N GLN A 48 0.35 -22.66 -48.25
CA GLN A 48 1.68 -23.09 -47.84
C GLN A 48 2.47 -23.73 -48.99
N ARG A 49 1.82 -24.56 -49.82
CA ARG A 49 2.44 -25.11 -51.04
C ARG A 49 2.82 -24.02 -52.03
N LEU A 50 1.96 -23.00 -52.22
CA LEU A 50 2.29 -21.83 -53.05
C LEU A 50 3.45 -21.02 -52.49
N HIS A 51 3.55 -20.92 -51.16
CA HIS A 51 4.66 -20.27 -50.48
C HIS A 51 5.98 -21.02 -50.68
N GLN A 52 5.98 -22.34 -50.51
CA GLN A 52 7.14 -23.21 -50.77
C GLN A 52 7.57 -23.19 -52.24
N ALA A 53 6.62 -23.06 -53.17
CA ALA A 53 6.89 -22.92 -54.59
C ALA A 53 7.42 -21.52 -54.99
N GLY A 54 7.54 -20.58 -54.03
CA GLY A 54 8.02 -19.22 -54.27
C GLY A 54 7.03 -18.33 -55.03
N ILE A 55 5.76 -18.73 -55.14
CA ILE A 55 4.73 -17.99 -55.88
C ILE A 55 4.16 -16.84 -55.05
N LEU A 56 4.11 -16.99 -53.71
CA LEU A 56 3.64 -15.97 -52.78
C LEU A 56 4.39 -16.03 -51.45
N HIS A 57 4.32 -14.96 -50.65
CA HIS A 57 4.81 -14.97 -49.28
C HIS A 57 3.64 -15.02 -48.28
N TYR A 58 3.50 -16.14 -47.57
CA TYR A 58 2.42 -16.34 -46.60
C TYR A 58 2.94 -16.29 -45.18
N ILE A 59 2.33 -15.43 -44.36
CA ILE A 59 2.60 -15.33 -42.92
C ILE A 59 1.36 -15.89 -42.21
N PRO A 60 1.42 -17.10 -41.65
CA PRO A 60 0.26 -17.70 -40.98
C PRO A 60 -0.11 -16.92 -39.72
N LYS A 61 -1.39 -16.94 -39.38
CA LYS A 61 -1.85 -16.40 -38.11
C LYS A 61 -1.17 -17.12 -36.94
N LYS A 62 -0.67 -16.37 -35.98
CA LYS A 62 -0.15 -16.89 -34.70
C LYS A 62 -1.26 -16.77 -33.66
N ASP A 63 -1.64 -17.88 -33.03
CA ASP A 63 -2.65 -17.91 -31.95
C ASP A 63 -2.04 -17.77 -30.54
N ALA A 64 -0.71 -17.80 -30.42
CA ALA A 64 -0.05 -17.55 -29.15
C ALA A 64 -0.19 -16.06 -28.73
N PRO A 65 -0.31 -15.76 -27.42
CA PRO A 65 -0.37 -14.39 -26.94
C PRO A 65 0.88 -13.60 -27.35
N GLN A 66 0.67 -12.38 -27.85
CA GLN A 66 1.75 -11.50 -28.29
C GLN A 66 1.75 -10.21 -27.49
N ILE A 67 2.94 -9.74 -27.14
CA ILE A 67 3.16 -8.40 -26.62
C ILE A 67 3.52 -7.52 -27.82
N VAL A 68 2.68 -6.52 -28.08
CA VAL A 68 2.95 -5.50 -29.09
C VAL A 68 3.34 -4.23 -28.35
N PHE A 69 4.56 -3.76 -28.58
CA PHE A 69 4.97 -2.45 -28.11
C PHE A 69 4.31 -1.39 -29.00
N LEU A 70 3.56 -0.48 -28.40
CA LEU A 70 2.87 0.59 -29.13
C LEU A 70 3.82 1.71 -29.58
N GLN A 71 5.05 1.69 -29.08
CA GLN A 71 6.05 2.72 -29.32
C GLN A 71 7.41 2.08 -29.50
N ASP A 72 8.24 2.70 -30.33
CA ASP A 72 9.61 2.28 -30.56
C ASP A 72 10.44 2.45 -29.29
N ARG A 73 11.44 1.57 -29.15
CA ARG A 73 12.43 1.71 -28.09
C ARG A 73 13.28 2.95 -28.35
N VAL A 74 13.31 3.87 -27.41
CA VAL A 74 14.22 5.04 -27.46
C VAL A 74 15.66 4.57 -27.23
N ASP A 75 16.57 4.99 -28.11
CA ASP A 75 18.00 4.76 -27.93
C ASP A 75 18.51 5.45 -26.67
N ILE A 76 19.48 4.85 -25.96
CA ILE A 76 20.03 5.39 -24.72
C ILE A 76 20.62 6.79 -24.92
N SER A 77 21.23 7.06 -26.08
CA SER A 77 21.78 8.38 -26.43
C SER A 77 20.71 9.47 -26.53
N ASN A 78 19.47 9.10 -26.85
CA ASN A 78 18.33 10.01 -26.99
C ASN A 78 17.41 10.00 -25.76
N LEU A 79 17.72 9.20 -24.74
CA LEU A 79 16.94 9.12 -23.50
C LEU A 79 17.23 10.34 -22.63
N THR A 80 16.36 11.34 -22.69
CA THR A 80 16.44 12.54 -21.85
C THR A 80 15.54 12.39 -20.62
N ILE A 81 16.15 12.35 -19.44
CA ILE A 81 15.43 12.39 -18.17
C ILE A 81 15.58 13.81 -17.62
N ASP A 82 14.45 14.50 -17.41
CA ASP A 82 14.44 15.77 -16.70
C ASP A 82 14.88 15.57 -15.25
N ARG A 83 16.17 15.80 -15.00
CA ARG A 83 16.80 15.64 -13.69
C ARG A 83 16.27 16.66 -12.68
N GLN A 84 15.90 17.86 -13.13
CA GLN A 84 15.38 18.89 -12.24
C GLN A 84 14.00 18.49 -11.71
N LEU A 85 13.10 18.10 -12.61
CA LEU A 85 11.77 17.62 -12.23
C LEU A 85 11.84 16.33 -11.42
N TYR A 86 12.74 15.40 -11.78
CA TYR A 86 12.98 14.19 -11.01
C TYR A 86 13.41 14.49 -9.58
N ASN A 87 14.42 15.36 -9.40
CA ASN A 87 14.93 15.72 -8.08
C ASN A 87 13.88 16.48 -7.27
N PHE A 88 13.10 17.36 -7.90
CA PHE A 88 11.97 18.04 -7.25
C PHE A 88 10.96 17.04 -6.70
N ARG A 89 10.52 16.07 -7.51
CA ARG A 89 9.59 15.01 -7.09
C ARG A 89 10.18 14.15 -5.97
N LYS A 90 11.47 13.78 -6.08
CA LYS A 90 12.19 13.00 -5.08
C LYS A 90 12.24 13.72 -3.74
N ASN A 91 12.64 14.99 -3.73
CA ASN A 91 12.73 15.81 -2.52
C ASN A 91 11.36 15.96 -1.86
N ARG A 92 10.32 16.25 -2.65
CA ARG A 92 8.94 16.34 -2.14
C ARG A 92 8.49 15.02 -1.50
N GLN A 93 8.82 13.88 -2.09
CA GLN A 93 8.48 12.58 -1.52
C GLN A 93 9.25 12.30 -0.22
N GLN A 94 10.53 12.65 -0.16
CA GLN A 94 11.33 12.54 1.06
C GLN A 94 10.75 13.39 2.20
N GLU A 95 10.35 14.64 1.92
CA GLU A 95 9.72 15.50 2.92
C GLU A 95 8.40 14.92 3.43
N ARG A 96 7.56 14.34 2.55
CA ARG A 96 6.32 13.66 2.98
C ARG A 96 6.60 12.50 3.93
N VAL A 97 7.62 11.68 3.63
CA VAL A 97 8.02 10.56 4.49
C VAL A 97 8.51 11.06 5.84
N LYS A 98 9.38 12.08 5.86
CA LYS A 98 9.84 12.70 7.12
C LYS A 98 8.69 13.23 7.97
N LYS A 99 7.69 13.88 7.35
CA LYS A 99 6.49 14.34 8.06
C LYS A 99 5.66 13.19 8.63
N MET A 100 5.59 12.06 7.94
CA MET A 100 4.91 10.86 8.45
C MET A 100 5.66 10.23 9.63
N ILE A 101 7.00 10.16 9.55
CA ILE A 101 7.85 9.70 10.65
C ILE A 101 7.66 10.60 11.87
N ALA A 102 7.77 11.93 11.68
CA ALA A 102 7.49 12.90 12.74
C ALA A 102 6.09 12.71 13.34
N TYR A 103 5.07 12.50 12.50
CA TYR A 103 3.72 12.21 12.97
C TYR A 103 3.62 10.96 13.83
N ALA A 104 4.47 9.95 13.64
CA ALA A 104 4.47 8.73 14.44
C ALA A 104 5.33 8.83 15.71
N GLU A 105 6.47 9.49 15.64
CA GLU A 105 7.50 9.49 16.69
C GLU A 105 7.45 10.72 17.62
N GLU A 106 7.06 11.89 17.12
CA GLU A 106 7.12 13.11 17.91
C GLU A 106 6.09 13.08 19.06
N PRO A 107 6.48 13.48 20.29
CA PRO A 107 5.60 13.51 21.45
C PRO A 107 4.68 14.74 21.46
N ILE A 108 4.12 15.08 20.30
CA ILE A 108 3.18 16.17 20.06
C ILE A 108 1.78 15.57 19.82
N CYS A 109 0.73 16.20 20.36
CA CYS A 109 -0.65 15.79 20.13
C CYS A 109 -0.93 15.48 18.64
N ARG A 110 -1.41 14.28 18.33
CA ARG A 110 -1.63 13.81 16.95
C ARG A 110 -2.57 14.72 16.18
N GLN A 111 -3.67 15.15 16.81
CA GLN A 111 -4.63 16.07 16.19
C GLN A 111 -3.99 17.42 15.88
N ARG A 112 -3.17 17.96 16.79
CA ARG A 112 -2.45 19.22 16.57
C ARG A 112 -1.50 19.13 15.38
N GLN A 113 -0.80 17.99 15.23
CA GLN A 113 0.08 17.75 14.08
C GLN A 113 -0.70 17.67 12.76
N LEU A 114 -1.86 16.99 12.76
CA LEU A 114 -2.74 16.92 11.58
C LEU A 114 -3.32 18.29 11.19
N LEU A 115 -3.79 19.06 12.15
CA LEU A 115 -4.31 20.40 11.90
C LEU A 115 -3.22 21.32 11.33
N ALA A 116 -2.00 21.27 11.88
CA ALA A 116 -0.87 22.02 11.35
C ALA A 116 -0.52 21.64 9.90
N TYR A 117 -0.67 20.36 9.52
CA TYR A 117 -0.48 19.92 8.13
C TYR A 117 -1.49 20.56 7.16
N PHE A 118 -2.72 20.82 7.61
CA PHE A 118 -3.77 21.51 6.83
C PHE A 118 -3.76 23.05 6.98
N GLY A 119 -2.74 23.61 7.64
CA GLY A 119 -2.58 25.07 7.81
C GLY A 119 -3.22 25.65 9.07
N GLU A 120 -3.74 24.81 9.97
CA GLU A 120 -4.36 25.23 11.23
C GLU A 120 -3.36 25.16 12.39
N HIS A 121 -2.63 26.26 12.61
CA HIS A 121 -1.55 26.33 13.60
C HIS A 121 -1.98 26.73 15.02
N ARG A 122 -3.22 27.22 15.20
CA ARG A 122 -3.75 27.65 16.51
C ARG A 122 -4.66 26.58 17.11
N SER A 123 -4.10 25.40 17.36
CA SER A 123 -4.82 24.26 17.91
C SER A 123 -4.28 23.88 19.30
N GLN A 124 -5.19 23.60 20.22
CA GLN A 124 -4.87 23.05 21.54
C GLN A 124 -4.72 21.53 21.47
N ASP A 125 -4.11 20.96 22.51
CA ASP A 125 -3.99 19.51 22.63
C ASP A 125 -5.38 18.87 22.79
N CYS A 126 -5.65 17.78 22.07
CA CYS A 126 -7.00 17.24 21.92
C CYS A 126 -7.54 16.46 23.13
N GLY A 127 -6.68 16.09 24.09
CA GLY A 127 -7.07 15.33 25.29
C GLY A 127 -7.36 13.84 25.07
N HIS A 128 -7.56 13.37 23.83
CA HIS A 128 -8.02 11.99 23.54
C HIS A 128 -7.04 11.10 22.74
N CYS A 129 -5.96 11.66 22.18
CA CYS A 129 -4.96 10.86 21.46
C CYS A 129 -4.00 10.12 22.39
N ASP A 130 -3.25 9.15 21.86
CA ASP A 130 -2.20 8.38 22.56
C ASP A 130 -1.20 9.26 23.32
N ILE A 131 -0.77 10.38 22.72
CA ILE A 131 0.12 11.36 23.34
C ILE A 131 -0.57 12.12 24.49
N CYS A 132 -1.82 12.57 24.31
CA CYS A 132 -2.56 13.35 25.31
C CYS A 132 -3.03 12.51 26.50
N LEU A 133 -3.44 11.27 26.24
CA LEU A 133 -3.78 10.29 27.28
C LEU A 133 -2.55 9.83 28.07
N GLY A 134 -1.35 10.25 27.67
CA GLY A 134 -0.12 9.90 28.36
C GLY A 134 0.17 8.40 28.33
N ARG A 135 -0.34 7.66 27.33
CA ARG A 135 0.09 6.27 27.09
C ARG A 135 1.61 6.19 26.83
N ASN A 136 2.23 7.32 26.47
CA ASN A 136 3.68 7.50 26.33
C ASN A 136 4.35 8.36 27.43
N LYS A 137 3.67 8.75 28.52
CA LYS A 137 4.24 9.66 29.54
C LYS A 137 3.81 9.35 30.96
N VAL A 138 4.43 8.35 31.56
CA VAL A 138 5.17 8.40 32.83
C VAL A 138 5.95 7.09 32.86
N GLU A 139 7.24 7.14 32.50
CA GLU A 139 8.16 6.09 32.92
C GLU A 139 8.29 6.21 34.44
N LEU A 140 7.50 5.43 35.18
CA LEU A 140 7.88 5.07 36.53
C LEU A 140 9.05 4.11 36.36
N SER A 141 10.25 4.47 36.84
CA SER A 141 11.28 3.45 36.94
C SER A 141 10.78 2.32 37.85
N PRO A 142 11.17 1.06 37.61
CA PRO A 142 10.77 -0.05 38.49
C PRO A 142 11.06 0.23 39.97
N GLU A 143 12.16 0.94 40.25
CA GLU A 143 12.58 1.36 41.59
C GLU A 143 11.64 2.41 42.20
N GLU A 144 11.28 3.45 41.42
CA GLU A 144 10.32 4.47 41.86
C GLU A 144 8.94 3.85 42.11
N PHE A 145 8.48 2.97 41.21
CA PHE A 145 7.21 2.27 41.35
C PHE A 145 7.19 1.40 42.61
N GLN A 146 8.25 0.62 42.86
CA GLN A 146 8.34 -0.23 44.04
C GLN A 146 8.31 0.61 45.33
N GLY A 147 9.02 1.75 45.36
CA GLY A 147 8.97 2.68 46.50
C GLY A 147 7.58 3.29 46.73
N TYR A 148 6.83 3.61 45.67
CA TYR A 148 5.44 4.06 45.82
C TYR A 148 4.53 2.92 46.27
N LYS A 149 4.68 1.72 45.70
CA LYS A 149 3.90 0.52 46.06
C LYS A 149 4.03 0.19 47.53
N GLU A 150 5.24 0.10 48.07
CA GLU A 150 5.48 -0.21 49.48
C GLU A 150 4.89 0.86 50.41
N LYS A 151 4.99 2.13 50.04
CA LYS A 151 4.45 3.23 50.85
C LYS A 151 2.93 3.28 50.80
N ILE A 152 2.32 3.05 49.63
CA ILE A 152 0.87 2.96 49.46
C ILE A 152 0.33 1.74 50.21
N GLN A 153 1.01 0.59 50.12
CA GLN A 153 0.66 -0.63 50.84
C GLN A 153 0.65 -0.41 52.35
N LYS A 154 1.70 0.20 52.92
CA LYS A 154 1.75 0.51 54.36
C LYS A 154 0.61 1.44 54.80
N LEU A 155 0.31 2.47 54.01
CA LEU A 155 -0.74 3.44 54.34
C LEU A 155 -2.14 2.83 54.27
N LEU A 156 -2.42 2.02 53.25
CA LEU A 156 -3.73 1.39 53.05
C LEU A 156 -3.97 0.15 53.91
N HIS A 157 -2.90 -0.50 54.42
CA HIS A 157 -2.99 -1.53 55.47
C HIS A 157 -3.32 -0.92 56.85
N ASP A 158 -2.78 0.26 57.15
CA ASP A 158 -3.01 0.95 58.44
C ASP A 158 -4.39 1.63 58.47
N LYS A 159 -4.79 2.29 57.37
CA LYS A 159 -6.09 2.96 57.27
C LYS A 159 -6.58 3.05 55.84
N SER A 160 -7.81 2.62 55.60
CA SER A 160 -8.51 2.89 54.33
C SER A 160 -8.80 4.38 54.21
N MET A 161 -8.40 4.98 53.08
CA MET A 161 -8.43 6.43 52.88
C MET A 161 -8.82 6.78 51.45
N THR A 162 -9.28 8.01 51.24
CA THR A 162 -9.65 8.51 49.92
C THR A 162 -8.42 8.84 49.07
N VAL A 163 -8.58 8.90 47.74
CA VAL A 163 -7.49 9.25 46.82
C VAL A 163 -6.83 10.58 47.21
N LYS A 164 -7.64 11.58 47.61
CA LYS A 164 -7.17 12.91 48.01
C LYS A 164 -6.33 12.86 49.29
N GLU A 165 -6.78 12.11 50.30
CA GLU A 165 -6.05 11.91 51.56
C GLU A 165 -4.74 11.18 51.30
N LEU A 166 -4.76 10.11 50.50
CA LEU A 166 -3.55 9.37 50.15
C LEU A 166 -2.52 10.27 49.45
N CYS A 167 -2.95 11.15 48.54
CA CYS A 167 -2.07 12.11 47.87
C CYS A 167 -1.43 13.13 48.82
N THR A 168 -2.08 13.49 49.95
CA THR A 168 -1.49 14.43 50.93
C THR A 168 -0.25 13.86 51.66
N HIS A 169 -0.08 12.53 51.69
CA HIS A 169 1.09 11.87 52.27
C HIS A 169 2.32 11.86 51.34
N PHE A 170 2.19 12.41 50.13
CA PHE A 170 3.25 12.55 49.14
C PHE A 170 3.51 14.02 48.81
N ALA A 171 4.72 14.32 48.33
CA ALA A 171 5.06 15.68 47.91
C ALA A 171 4.15 16.11 46.73
N PRO A 172 3.62 17.34 46.70
CA PRO A 172 2.73 17.82 45.62
C PRO A 172 3.34 17.67 44.22
N ARG A 173 4.68 17.77 44.11
CA ARG A 173 5.42 17.56 42.85
C ARG A 173 5.34 16.13 42.31
N ARG A 174 4.98 15.14 43.15
CA ARG A 174 4.93 13.71 42.82
C ARG A 174 3.50 13.18 42.68
N GLU A 175 2.49 14.01 42.89
CA GLU A 175 1.06 13.65 42.83
C GLU A 175 0.69 12.90 41.55
N LYS A 176 1.14 13.41 40.38
CA LYS A 176 0.90 12.76 39.08
C LYS A 176 1.49 11.36 38.96
N LYS A 177 2.66 11.10 39.57
CA LYS A 177 3.30 9.78 39.57
C LYS A 177 2.58 8.81 40.52
N VAL A 178 2.13 9.32 41.67
CA VAL A 178 1.40 8.54 42.69
C VAL A 178 0.02 8.13 42.17
N LEU A 179 -0.72 9.02 41.52
CA LEU A 179 -2.02 8.70 40.90
C LEU A 179 -1.90 7.54 39.92
N ARG A 180 -0.85 7.53 39.08
CA ARG A 180 -0.60 6.42 38.17
C ARG A 180 -0.23 5.11 38.85
N ALA A 181 0.54 5.18 39.94
CA ALA A 181 0.83 3.99 40.73
C ALA A 181 -0.46 3.41 41.32
N ILE A 182 -1.38 4.27 41.78
CA ILE A 182 -2.71 3.86 42.28
C ILE A 182 -3.56 3.27 41.13
N ASP A 183 -3.60 3.90 39.97
CA ASP A 183 -4.33 3.39 38.79
C ASP A 183 -3.82 1.98 38.42
N PHE A 184 -2.50 1.80 38.32
CA PHE A 184 -1.89 0.51 38.03
C PHE A 184 -2.20 -0.55 39.10
N LEU A 185 -2.13 -0.19 40.38
CA LEU A 185 -2.45 -1.11 41.49
C LEU A 185 -3.93 -1.47 41.54
N THR A 186 -4.81 -0.59 41.06
CA THR A 186 -6.25 -0.84 40.93
C THR A 186 -6.53 -1.78 39.75
N ASP A 187 -5.90 -1.52 38.59
CA ASP A 187 -6.00 -2.36 37.39
C ASP A 187 -5.49 -3.78 37.65
N GLU A 188 -4.39 -3.91 38.39
CA GLU A 188 -3.82 -5.19 38.82
C GLU A 188 -4.59 -5.84 39.99
N GLY A 189 -5.60 -5.19 40.55
CA GLY A 189 -6.45 -5.74 41.62
C GLY A 189 -5.81 -5.82 43.01
N PHE A 190 -4.73 -5.07 43.27
CA PHE A 190 -4.16 -4.90 44.62
C PHE A 190 -4.94 -3.89 45.47
N ILE A 191 -5.69 -2.98 44.82
CA ILE A 191 -6.50 -1.95 45.50
C ILE A 191 -7.95 -2.07 45.02
N GLU A 192 -8.89 -2.11 45.96
CA GLU A 192 -10.33 -2.12 45.70
C GLU A 192 -10.93 -0.76 46.07
N LYS A 193 -11.74 -0.20 45.18
CA LYS A 193 -12.34 1.13 45.36
C LYS A 193 -13.83 1.02 45.66
N GLU A 194 -14.23 1.24 46.91
CA GLU A 194 -15.64 1.31 47.33
C GLU A 194 -16.03 2.74 47.67
N LYS A 195 -17.01 3.31 46.95
CA LYS A 195 -17.61 4.63 47.23
C LYS A 195 -16.58 5.74 47.55
N ASP A 196 -15.49 5.76 46.80
CA ASP A 196 -14.37 6.71 46.87
C ASP A 196 -13.30 6.47 47.97
N ILE A 197 -13.40 5.35 48.69
CA ILE A 197 -12.41 4.87 49.66
C ILE A 197 -11.59 3.74 49.02
N LEU A 198 -10.27 3.79 49.19
CA LEU A 198 -9.34 2.77 48.73
C LEU A 198 -9.04 1.77 49.84
N HIS A 199 -9.13 0.47 49.53
CA HIS A 199 -8.78 -0.64 50.41
C HIS A 199 -7.65 -1.46 49.78
N TRP A 200 -6.66 -1.83 50.59
CA TRP A 200 -5.63 -2.78 50.14
C TRP A 200 -6.17 -4.21 50.21
N LYS A 201 -5.98 -4.97 49.14
CA LYS A 201 -6.36 -6.40 49.06
C LYS A 201 -5.10 -7.22 48.86
N ASP A 202 -4.78 -8.06 49.84
CA ASP A 202 -3.74 -9.06 49.65
C ASP A 202 -4.28 -10.13 48.69
N LYS A 203 -3.66 -10.24 47.51
CA LYS A 203 -3.93 -11.35 46.60
C LYS A 203 -3.44 -12.64 47.26
N GLU A 204 -4.35 -13.59 47.46
CA GLU A 204 -4.00 -15.02 47.59
C GLU A 204 -3.46 -15.56 46.26
#